data_AF-A0A0C2G5L8-F1
#
_entry.id   AF-A0A0C2G5L8-F1
#
_cell.length_a   1.000
_cell.length_b   1.000
_cell.length_c   1.000
_cell.angle_alpha   90.00
_cell.angle_beta   90.00
_cell.angle_gamma   90.00
#
_symmetry.space_group_name_H-M   'P 1'
#
loop_
_entity.id
_entity.type
_entity.pdbx_description
1 polymer ?
#
loop_
_entity_poly.entity_id
_entity_poly.type
_entity_poly.pdbx_seq_one_letter_code
_entity_poly.pdbx_strand_id
1 'polypeptide(L)'
;MDTEHRVILNVGGIRHETYTHVLKKIPATRLSRLTPNLANYDPVLNEYFFDRHPGVFSMILNYYRTGGCTVDDILNMLYFLCTDQYP
;
A
#
# COMPACT_ATOMS: atom_id res chain seq x y z
N MET A 1 19.35 -15.95 0.34
CA MET A 1 19.58 -14.56 -0.09
C MET A 1 18.23 -13.99 -0.43
N ASP A 2 17.52 -13.49 0.57
CA ASP A 2 16.12 -13.13 0.47
C ASP A 2 15.99 -11.60 0.32
N THR A 3 16.45 -11.12 -0.83
CA THR A 3 16.15 -9.78 -1.35
C THR A 3 14.74 -9.75 -1.96
N GLU A 4 13.89 -10.75 -1.66
CA GLU A 4 12.72 -11.08 -2.45
C GLU A 4 11.57 -10.09 -2.18
N HIS A 5 11.47 -9.18 -3.15
CA HIS A 5 10.32 -8.35 -3.50
C HIS A 5 10.13 -7.11 -2.63
N ARG A 6 11.10 -6.20 -2.73
CA ARG A 6 10.84 -4.76 -2.56
C ARG A 6 9.75 -4.34 -3.56
N VAL A 7 8.80 -3.53 -3.09
CA VAL A 7 7.68 -3.01 -3.86
C VAL A 7 7.66 -1.51 -3.73
N ILE A 8 7.48 -0.84 -4.86
CA ILE A 8 7.32 0.61 -4.94
C ILE A 8 5.83 0.93 -5.04
N LEU A 9 5.35 1.78 -4.15
CA LEU A 9 3.97 2.27 -4.09
C LEU A 9 4.02 3.78 -4.33
N ASN A 10 3.58 4.21 -5.50
CA ASN A 10 3.49 5.62 -5.87
C ASN A 10 2.09 6.13 -5.50
N VAL A 11 2.00 6.98 -4.47
CA VAL A 11 0.75 7.51 -3.94
C VAL A 11 0.70 9.00 -4.20
N GLY A 12 -0.20 9.45 -5.09
CA GLY A 12 -0.35 10.87 -5.43
C GLY A 12 0.94 11.52 -5.95
N GLY A 13 1.83 10.73 -6.57
CA GLY A 13 3.14 11.17 -7.07
C GLY A 13 4.31 10.94 -6.10
N ILE A 14 4.06 10.54 -4.85
CA ILE A 14 5.11 10.24 -3.88
C ILE A 14 5.39 8.74 -3.84
N ARG A 15 6.66 8.37 -4.07
CA ARG A 15 7.10 6.98 -4.05
C ARG A 15 7.43 6.53 -2.64
N HIS A 16 6.81 5.42 -2.25
CA HIS A 16 7.08 4.74 -1.00
C HIS A 16 7.64 3.35 -1.29
N GLU A 17 8.80 3.05 -0.71
CA GLU A 17 9.44 1.75 -0.83
C GLU A 17 9.15 0.90 0.42
N THR A 18 8.73 -0.34 0.20
CA THR A 18 8.50 -1.32 1.27
C THR A 18 8.76 -2.74 0.77
N TYR A 19 8.57 -3.73 1.62
CA TYR A 19 8.74 -5.14 1.27
C TYR A 19 7.39 -5.84 1.18
N THR A 20 7.26 -6.79 0.25
CA THR A 20 6.04 -7.58 0.06
C THR A 20 5.61 -8.30 1.35
N HIS A 21 6.56 -8.82 2.13
CA HIS A 21 6.25 -9.49 3.39
C HIS A 21 5.63 -8.55 4.43
N VAL A 22 6.00 -7.25 4.42
CA VAL A 22 5.42 -6.23 5.30
C VAL A 22 3.93 -6.07 4.97
N LEU A 23 3.59 -5.96 3.69
CA LEU A 23 2.20 -5.82 3.23
C LEU A 23 1.36 -7.07 3.49
N LYS A 24 1.98 -8.25 3.54
CA LYS A 24 1.32 -9.53 3.86
C LYS A 24 1.02 -9.72 5.36
N LYS A 25 1.58 -8.91 6.26
CA LYS A 25 1.31 -9.01 7.71
C LYS A 25 -0.17 -8.83 8.06
N ILE A 26 -0.89 -8.02 7.28
CA ILE A 26 -2.34 -7.85 7.42
C ILE A 26 -3.00 -8.51 6.21
N PRO A 27 -3.51 -9.73 6.34
CA PRO A 27 -4.22 -10.39 5.24
C PRO A 27 -5.53 -9.64 4.91
N ALA A 28 -6.08 -9.94 3.74
CA ALA A 28 -7.35 -9.38 3.24
C ALA A 28 -7.38 -7.86 2.97
N THR A 29 -6.23 -7.19 2.99
CA THR A 29 -6.12 -5.79 2.50
C THR A 29 -5.82 -5.76 1.01
N ARG A 30 -6.10 -4.65 0.32
CA ARG A 30 -5.70 -4.45 -1.09
C ARG A 30 -4.18 -4.56 -1.26
N LEU A 31 -3.40 -4.05 -0.29
CA LEU A 31 -1.93 -4.11 -0.32
C LEU A 31 -1.38 -5.53 -0.13
N SER A 32 -2.09 -6.40 0.59
CA SER A 32 -1.69 -7.81 0.73
C SER A 32 -1.88 -8.63 -0.55
N ARG A 33 -2.69 -8.12 -1.50
CA ARG A 33 -3.08 -8.79 -2.76
C ARG A 33 -2.43 -8.16 -3.99
N LEU A 34 -1.37 -7.36 -3.82
CA LEU A 34 -0.66 -6.78 -4.95
C LEU A 34 -0.12 -7.87 -5.88
N THR A 35 -0.42 -7.72 -7.16
CA THR A 35 0.00 -8.60 -8.23
C THR A 35 0.26 -7.78 -9.50
N PRO A 36 1.23 -8.19 -10.35
CA PRO A 36 1.47 -7.52 -11.63
C PRO A 36 0.25 -7.46 -12.57
N ASN A 37 -0.78 -8.26 -12.32
CA ASN A 37 -2.03 -8.27 -13.10
C ASN A 37 -2.97 -7.12 -12.74
N LEU A 38 -2.66 -6.31 -11.72
CA LEU A 38 -3.50 -5.17 -11.35
C LEU A 38 -3.36 -4.04 -12.37
N ALA A 39 -4.47 -3.40 -12.71
CA ALA A 39 -4.51 -2.28 -13.65
C ALA A 39 -3.65 -1.07 -13.22
N ASN A 40 -3.36 -0.96 -11.92
CA ASN A 40 -2.56 0.12 -11.36
C ASN A 40 -1.07 -0.24 -11.21
N TYR A 41 -0.62 -1.36 -11.79
CA TYR A 41 0.80 -1.73 -11.85
C TYR A 41 1.43 -1.22 -13.14
N ASP A 42 2.53 -0.48 -13.01
CA ASP A 42 3.38 -0.05 -14.12
C ASP A 42 4.57 -1.02 -14.25
N PRO A 43 4.64 -1.85 -15.31
CA PRO A 43 5.73 -2.81 -15.50
C PRO A 43 7.05 -2.16 -15.93
N VAL A 44 7.03 -0.93 -16.47
CA VAL A 44 8.23 -0.20 -16.89
C VAL A 44 8.94 0.37 -15.67
N LEU A 45 8.17 0.97 -14.76
CA LEU A 45 8.69 1.55 -13.53
C LEU A 45 8.76 0.55 -12.36
N ASN A 46 8.14 -0.63 -12.52
CA ASN A 46 7.99 -1.66 -11.47
C ASN A 46 7.36 -1.07 -10.19
N GLU A 47 6.30 -0.28 -10.35
CA GLU A 47 5.61 0.41 -9.26
C GLU A 47 4.08 0.27 -9.36
N TYR A 48 3.40 0.38 -8.22
CA TYR A 48 1.95 0.48 -8.17
C TYR A 48 1.53 1.93 -7.93
N PHE A 49 0.69 2.47 -8.80
CA PHE A 49 0.15 3.82 -8.66
C PHE A 49 -1.16 3.82 -7.87
N PHE A 50 -1.33 4.80 -6.99
CA PHE A 50 -2.56 5.09 -6.26
C PHE A 50 -2.83 6.59 -6.36
N ASP A 51 -3.94 6.95 -7.02
CA ASP A 51 -4.38 8.33 -7.11
C ASP A 51 -5.04 8.77 -5.81
N ARG A 52 -4.22 8.98 -4.77
CA ARG A 52 -4.64 9.30 -3.40
C ARG A 52 -3.66 10.26 -2.72
N HIS A 53 -4.10 10.91 -1.64
CA HIS A 53 -3.27 11.89 -0.94
C HIS A 53 -2.07 11.22 -0.20
N PRO A 54 -0.82 11.65 -0.46
CA PRO A 54 0.38 10.97 0.06
C PRO A 54 0.53 11.04 1.58
N GLY A 55 0.03 12.10 2.21
CA GLY A 55 0.15 12.30 3.67
C GLY A 55 -0.48 11.18 4.52
N VAL A 56 -1.56 10.55 4.01
CA VAL A 56 -2.26 9.46 4.73
C VAL A 56 -1.44 8.17 4.66
N PHE A 57 -0.77 7.92 3.53
CA PHE A 57 -0.10 6.64 3.27
C PHE A 57 1.12 6.40 4.18
N SER A 58 1.83 7.45 4.56
CA SER A 58 2.95 7.35 5.52
C SER A 58 2.52 6.78 6.87
N MET A 59 1.32 7.13 7.36
CA MET A 59 0.77 6.58 8.61
C MET A 59 0.43 5.08 8.45
N ILE A 60 -0.12 4.70 7.29
CA ILE A 60 -0.43 3.30 6.96
C ILE A 60 0.84 2.44 6.95
N LEU A 61 1.91 2.89 6.30
CA LEU A 61 3.17 2.13 6.29
C LEU A 61 3.79 2.00 7.68
N ASN A 62 3.66 3.02 8.53
CA ASN A 62 4.08 2.92 9.91
C ASN A 62 3.29 1.86 10.67
N TYR A 63 1.97 1.73 10.46
CA TYR A 63 1.17 0.64 11.04
C TYR A 63 1.71 -0.75 10.67
N TYR A 64 1.98 -1.01 9.39
CA TYR A 64 2.56 -2.30 8.97
C TYR A 64 3.95 -2.58 9.59
N ARG A 65 4.70 -1.53 9.95
CA ARG A 65 6.04 -1.64 10.52
C ARG A 65 6.01 -1.84 12.05
N THR A 66 5.25 -1.03 12.77
CA THR A 66 5.30 -0.95 14.25
C THR A 66 4.08 -1.53 14.95
N GLY A 67 2.96 -1.77 14.25
CA GLY A 67 1.74 -2.37 14.79
C GLY A 67 0.96 -1.50 15.78
N GLY A 68 1.35 -0.23 15.98
CA GLY A 68 0.72 0.65 16.96
C GLY A 68 0.01 1.81 16.28
N CYS A 69 -1.32 1.77 16.18
CA CYS A 69 -2.18 2.94 16.04
C CYS A 69 -3.65 2.61 16.39
N THR A 70 -4.38 3.66 16.76
CA THR A 70 -5.73 3.68 17.33
C THR A 70 -6.84 3.32 16.33
N VAL A 71 -8.07 3.07 16.82
CA VAL A 71 -9.22 2.60 16.01
C VAL A 71 -9.57 3.55 14.84
N ASP A 72 -9.37 4.86 15.00
CA ASP A 72 -9.60 5.84 13.93
C ASP A 72 -8.61 5.72 12.76
N ASP A 73 -7.38 5.29 13.02
CA ASP A 73 -6.39 5.02 11.97
C ASP A 73 -6.78 3.77 11.16
N ILE A 74 -7.42 2.80 11.80
CA ILE A 74 -7.92 1.56 11.16
C ILE A 74 -9.11 1.87 10.24
N LEU A 75 -10.03 2.75 10.65
CA LEU A 75 -11.17 3.16 9.82
C LEU A 75 -10.72 3.97 8.60
N ASN A 76 -9.75 4.88 8.78
CA ASN A 76 -9.15 5.62 7.66
C ASN A 76 -8.33 4.68 6.73
N MET A 77 -7.66 3.66 7.27
CA MET A 77 -6.99 2.61 6.50
C MET A 77 -7.95 1.79 5.64
N LEU A 78 -9.09 1.38 6.22
CA LEU A 78 -10.15 0.69 5.49
C LEU A 78 -10.75 1.58 4.40
N TYR A 79 -10.99 2.86 4.70
CA TYR A 79 -11.54 3.80 3.72
C TYR A 79 -10.57 4.06 2.55
N PHE A 80 -9.28 4.25 2.83
CA PHE A 80 -8.24 4.51 1.82
C PHE A 80 -8.04 3.31 0.87
N LEU A 81 -8.19 2.08 1.37
CA LEU A 81 -7.94 0.85 0.60
C LEU A 81 -9.20 0.22 -0.01
N CYS A 82 -10.38 0.39 0.59
CA CYS A 82 -11.63 -0.25 0.17
C CYS A 82 -12.59 0.63 -0.63
N THR A 83 -12.37 1.95 -0.72
CA THR A 83 -13.19 2.77 -1.62
C THR A 83 -12.62 2.75 -3.04
N ASP A 84 -13.00 1.72 -3.80
CA ASP A 84 -13.13 1.81 -5.26
C ASP A 84 -14.30 2.75 -5.59
N GLN A 85 -14.18 4.02 -5.23
CA GLN A 85 -15.00 5.08 -5.81
C GLN A 85 -14.10 6.02 -6.59
N TYR A 86 -13.69 5.53 -7.76
CA TYR A 86 -13.91 6.30 -8.98
C TYR A 86 -14.91 5.49 -9.81
N PRO A 87 -15.95 6.11 -10.40
CA PRO A 87 -16.87 5.41 -11.29
C PRO A 87 -16.15 4.71 -12.45
#